data_AF-A0A177WUS9-F1
#
_entry.id   AF-A0A177WUS9-F1
#
_cell.length_a   1.000
_cell.length_b   1.000
_cell.length_c   1.000
_cell.angle_alpha   90.00
_cell.angle_beta   90.00
_cell.angle_gamma   90.00
#
_symmetry.space_group_name_H-M   'P 1'
#
loop_
_entity.id
_entity.type
_entity.pdbx_description
1 polymer ?
#
loop_
_entity_poly.entity_id
_entity_poly.type
_entity_poly.pdbx_seq_one_letter_code
_entity_poly.pdbx_strand_id
1 'polypeptide(L)'
;MAGVLFSCHRGKEKQSTSEIRKLFTQYAEDVYPDHGKKVMTAEDGNDENSQDPEQSIEDAFQKEITELKDHEKTYLFHWEKTSVECLVFMRTAAPVQPEQFVTHILDDLLTKNLKRTRFTSRIVPLTDTCFANVPDMTALAKKITAPFFSTDASQSVSVSQSIFKTISND
;
A
#
# COMPACT_ATOMS: atom_id res chain seq x y z
N MET A 1 7.97 4.17 -6.30
CA MET A 1 7.56 3.34 -5.15
C MET A 1 6.42 2.42 -5.58
N ALA A 2 6.50 1.12 -5.26
CA ALA A 2 5.44 0.16 -5.61
C ALA A 2 4.34 0.11 -4.53
N GLY A 3 3.11 -0.22 -4.93
CA GLY A 3 2.02 -0.32 -3.98
C GLY A 3 0.66 -0.64 -4.59
N VAL A 4 -0.39 -0.39 -3.82
CA VAL A 4 -1.78 -0.58 -4.23
C VAL A 4 -2.57 0.68 -3.92
N LEU A 5 -3.32 1.17 -4.91
CA LEU A 5 -4.26 2.26 -4.77
C LEU A 5 -5.67 1.70 -4.67
N PHE A 6 -6.47 2.21 -3.74
CA PHE A 6 -7.87 1.82 -3.67
C PHE A 6 -8.79 3.02 -3.47
N SER A 7 -9.96 2.92 -4.09
CA SER A 7 -11.03 3.92 -3.98
C SER A 7 -12.09 3.45 -3.01
N CYS A 8 -12.60 4.36 -2.17
CA CYS A 8 -13.62 4.07 -1.18
C CYS A 8 -14.80 5.05 -1.23
N HIS A 9 -15.85 4.76 -0.46
CA HIS A 9 -16.97 5.68 -0.30
C HIS A 9 -16.55 6.93 0.49
N ARG A 10 -17.06 8.10 0.09
CA ARG A 10 -16.76 9.37 0.75
C ARG A 10 -17.03 9.32 2.26
N GLY A 11 -16.06 9.76 3.05
CA GLY A 11 -16.12 9.74 4.51
C GLY A 11 -16.03 8.35 5.15
N LYS A 12 -15.72 7.30 4.37
CA LYS A 12 -15.55 5.92 4.86
C LYS A 12 -14.13 5.38 4.67
N GLU A 13 -13.14 6.26 4.56
CA GLU A 13 -11.74 5.91 4.36
C GLU A 13 -11.22 5.02 5.50
N LYS A 14 -11.44 5.42 6.76
CA LYS A 14 -11.00 4.63 7.93
C LYS A 14 -11.60 3.22 7.93
N GLN A 15 -12.90 3.09 7.65
CA GLN A 15 -13.56 1.78 7.58
C GLN A 15 -13.01 0.95 6.40
N SER A 16 -12.82 1.57 5.24
CA SER A 16 -12.30 0.90 4.05
C SER A 16 -10.86 0.43 4.24
N THR A 17 -10.01 1.25 4.85
CA THR A 17 -8.64 0.90 5.21
C THR A 17 -8.63 -0.27 6.19
N SER A 18 -9.52 -0.28 7.20
CA SER A 18 -9.63 -1.41 8.13
C SER A 18 -10.07 -2.71 7.44
N GLU A 19 -11.03 -2.64 6.51
CA GLU A 19 -11.49 -3.79 5.71
C GLU A 19 -10.37 -4.34 4.81
N ILE A 20 -9.69 -3.46 4.06
CA ILE A 20 -8.59 -3.87 3.16
C ILE A 20 -7.41 -4.41 3.97
N ARG A 21 -7.12 -3.83 5.13
CA ARG A 21 -6.07 -4.34 6.01
C ARG A 21 -6.32 -5.78 6.42
N LYS A 22 -7.53 -6.10 6.88
CA LYS A 22 -7.91 -7.48 7.23
C LYS A 22 -7.81 -8.41 6.03
N LEU A 23 -8.30 -7.97 4.86
CA LEU A 23 -8.24 -8.74 3.63
C LEU A 23 -6.79 -9.05 3.25
N PHE A 24 -5.93 -8.02 3.19
CA PHE A 24 -4.56 -8.17 2.72
C PHE A 24 -3.70 -8.94 3.70
N THR A 25 -3.91 -8.79 5.02
CA THR A 25 -3.25 -9.65 6.01
C THR A 25 -3.58 -11.12 5.78
N GLN A 26 -4.85 -11.46 5.55
CA GLN A 26 -5.25 -12.85 5.31
C GLN A 26 -4.54 -13.45 4.09
N TYR A 27 -4.58 -12.76 2.94
CA TYR A 27 -3.90 -13.26 1.74
C TYR A 27 -2.38 -13.22 1.84
N ALA A 28 -1.81 -12.28 2.61
CA ALA A 28 -0.37 -12.23 2.82
C ALA A 28 0.13 -13.39 3.69
N GLU A 29 -0.67 -13.85 4.65
CA GLU A 29 -0.36 -15.07 5.41
C GLU A 29 -0.35 -16.31 4.52
N ASP A 30 -1.25 -16.38 3.53
CA ASP A 30 -1.33 -17.49 2.59
C ASP A 30 -0.18 -17.47 1.55
N VAL A 31 0.16 -16.30 1.00
CA VAL A 31 1.12 -16.15 -0.10
C VAL A 31 2.56 -15.94 0.41
N TYR A 32 2.74 -15.32 1.57
CA TYR A 32 4.05 -14.98 2.14
C TYR A 32 4.19 -15.46 3.61
N PRO A 33 4.12 -16.78 3.86
CA PRO A 33 4.11 -17.34 5.21
C PRO A 33 5.37 -17.00 6.02
N ASP A 34 6.54 -16.96 5.36
CA ASP A 34 7.84 -16.70 5.99
C ASP A 34 8.04 -15.22 6.37
N HIS A 35 7.25 -14.31 5.79
CA HIS A 35 7.31 -12.87 6.06
C HIS A 35 6.13 -12.39 6.94
N GLY A 36 5.39 -13.33 7.53
CA GLY A 36 4.06 -13.14 8.10
C GLY A 36 3.97 -12.27 9.37
N LYS A 37 2.83 -11.57 9.46
CA LYS A 37 2.25 -10.77 10.57
C LYS A 37 2.54 -9.27 10.66
N LYS A 38 3.45 -8.70 9.86
CA LYS A 38 3.81 -7.29 10.02
C LYS A 38 3.09 -6.42 8.99
N VAL A 39 1.88 -5.98 9.35
CA VAL A 39 1.18 -4.87 8.70
C VAL A 39 1.15 -3.68 9.65
N MET A 40 1.74 -2.52 9.30
CA MET A 40 1.71 -1.36 10.20
C MET A 40 0.27 -0.98 10.53
N THR A 41 0.01 -0.65 11.79
CA THR A 41 -1.21 0.07 12.17
C THR A 41 -1.03 1.54 11.79
N ALA A 42 -2.12 2.28 11.55
CA ALA A 42 -2.03 3.74 11.39
C ALA A 42 -1.77 4.48 12.72
N GLU A 43 -1.60 3.75 13.83
CA GLU A 43 -1.51 4.27 15.20
C GLU A 43 -0.14 3.98 15.86
N ASP A 44 0.72 3.17 15.25
CA ASP A 44 2.10 2.87 15.70
C ASP A 44 3.07 4.08 15.60
N GLY A 45 2.54 5.29 15.43
CA GLY A 45 3.32 6.52 15.31
C GLY A 45 3.18 7.50 16.49
N ASN A 46 2.43 7.16 17.55
CA ASN A 46 2.33 8.04 18.72
C ASN A 46 1.79 7.29 19.95
N ASP A 47 2.66 6.74 20.79
CA ASP A 47 2.29 6.28 22.14
C ASP A 47 3.30 6.79 23.19
N GLU A 48 3.30 8.11 23.38
CA GLU A 48 3.77 8.71 24.63
C GLU A 48 2.63 8.65 25.66
N ASN A 49 2.44 7.52 26.33
CA ASN A 49 2.04 7.53 27.74
C ASN A 49 2.21 6.16 28.42
N SER A 50 3.26 6.01 29.24
CA SER A 50 3.22 5.07 30.36
C SER A 50 4.07 5.62 31.49
N GLN A 51 3.39 6.22 32.47
CA GLN A 51 3.95 6.62 33.75
C GLN A 51 4.20 5.39 34.65
N ASP A 52 5.46 5.30 35.11
CA ASP A 52 5.98 4.76 36.40
C ASP A 52 5.91 3.24 36.71
N PRO A 53 6.75 2.70 37.62
CA PRO A 53 8.02 3.18 38.21
C PRO A 53 9.19 2.16 38.12
N GLU A 54 10.42 2.65 38.37
CA GLU A 54 11.65 1.93 38.73
C GLU A 54 12.01 0.65 37.94
N GLN A 55 12.45 0.82 36.69
CA GLN A 55 13.26 -0.20 36.00
C GLN A 55 14.74 0.13 36.15
N SER A 56 15.56 -0.87 36.50
CA SER A 56 17.01 -0.75 36.55
C SER A 56 17.54 -0.26 35.20
N ILE A 57 18.58 0.59 35.20
CA ILE A 57 19.14 1.22 34.00
C ILE A 57 19.46 0.16 32.92
N GLU A 58 20.01 -0.99 33.31
CA GLU A 58 20.28 -2.12 32.41
C GLU A 58 19.01 -2.76 31.78
N ASP A 59 17.90 -2.86 32.51
CA ASP A 59 16.64 -3.39 31.97
C ASP A 59 16.00 -2.39 31.00
N ALA A 60 16.10 -1.09 31.30
CA ALA A 60 15.68 -0.03 30.38
C ALA A 60 16.50 -0.04 29.09
N PHE A 61 17.83 -0.21 29.19
CA PHE A 61 18.71 -0.35 28.02
C PHE A 61 18.44 -1.62 27.22
N GLN A 62 18.20 -2.77 27.87
CA GLN A 62 17.88 -4.00 27.15
C GLN A 62 16.51 -3.93 26.47
N LYS A 63 15.54 -3.27 27.10
CA LYS A 63 14.24 -2.99 26.49
C LYS A 63 14.40 -2.05 25.30
N GLU A 64 15.18 -0.98 25.42
CA GLU A 64 15.49 -0.06 24.32
C GLU A 64 16.24 -0.76 23.18
N ILE A 65 17.24 -1.62 23.46
CA ILE A 65 17.96 -2.41 22.44
C ILE A 65 17.04 -3.43 21.77
N THR A 66 16.13 -4.04 22.53
CA THR A 66 15.15 -4.99 22.00
C THR A 66 14.12 -4.28 21.14
N GLU A 67 13.63 -3.11 21.56
CA GLU A 67 12.75 -2.21 20.80
C GLU A 67 13.44 -1.68 19.53
N LEU A 68 14.74 -1.37 19.58
CA LEU A 68 15.54 -0.97 18.41
C LEU A 68 15.73 -2.12 17.41
N LYS A 69 15.95 -3.34 17.89
CA LYS A 69 16.00 -4.54 17.03
C LYS A 69 14.62 -4.89 16.45
N ASP A 70 13.56 -4.56 17.19
CA ASP A 70 12.18 -4.66 16.71
C ASP A 70 11.83 -3.53 15.72
N HIS A 71 12.56 -2.42 15.70
CA HIS A 71 12.39 -1.36 14.72
C HIS A 71 12.88 -1.73 13.31
N GLU A 72 13.64 -2.82 13.18
CA GLU A 72 13.97 -3.46 11.88
C GLU A 72 12.86 -4.41 11.38
N LYS A 73 11.65 -4.31 11.96
CA LYS A 73 10.43 -4.93 11.44
C LYS A 73 10.06 -4.32 10.09
N THR A 74 10.60 -4.87 9.00
CA THR A 74 10.13 -4.52 7.64
C THR A 74 8.68 -4.99 7.49
N TYR A 75 7.74 -4.07 7.65
CA TYR A 75 6.32 -4.33 7.42
C TYR A 75 6.08 -4.55 5.92
N LEU A 76 5.30 -5.56 5.56
CA LEU A 76 5.01 -5.85 4.14
C LEU A 76 4.15 -4.74 3.50
N PHE A 77 3.31 -4.11 4.31
CA PHE A 77 2.37 -3.08 3.89
C PHE A 77 2.50 -1.85 4.79
N HIS A 78 2.67 -0.68 4.16
CA HIS A 78 2.68 0.61 4.84
C HIS A 78 1.53 1.45 4.30
N TRP A 79 0.69 1.97 5.21
CA TRP A 79 -0.47 2.77 4.84
C TRP A 79 -0.08 4.23 4.75
N GLU A 80 -0.26 4.81 3.56
CA GLU A 80 0.06 6.22 3.33
C GLU A 80 -1.25 7.01 3.27
N LYS A 81 -1.30 8.10 4.04
CA LYS A 81 -2.41 9.05 3.94
C LYS A 81 -2.24 9.83 2.65
N THR A 82 -3.23 9.74 1.77
CA THR A 82 -3.30 10.65 0.62
C THR A 82 -4.05 11.92 1.05
N SER A 83 -3.72 13.05 0.46
CA SER A 83 -4.46 14.30 0.63
C SER A 83 -5.70 14.39 -0.26
N VAL A 84 -6.14 13.25 -0.84
CA VAL A 84 -7.24 13.18 -1.79
C VAL A 84 -8.37 12.36 -1.19
N GLU A 85 -9.56 12.95 -1.15
CA GLU A 85 -10.74 12.25 -0.65
C GLU A 85 -11.02 10.97 -1.44
N CYS A 86 -11.52 9.96 -0.72
CA CYS A 86 -11.93 8.67 -1.27
C CYS A 86 -10.78 7.82 -1.84
N LEU A 87 -9.52 8.25 -1.74
CA LEU A 87 -8.36 7.53 -2.25
C LEU A 87 -7.37 7.24 -1.13
N VAL A 88 -6.89 6.00 -1.08
CA VAL A 88 -5.89 5.59 -0.12
C VAL A 88 -4.83 4.78 -0.84
N PHE A 89 -3.57 5.05 -0.51
CA PHE A 89 -2.42 4.37 -1.07
C PHE A 89 -1.75 3.51 -0.01
N MET A 90 -1.31 2.33 -0.42
CA MET A 90 -0.60 1.40 0.44
C MET A 90 0.71 1.02 -0.25
N ARG A 91 1.84 1.35 0.38
CA ARG A 91 3.16 0.90 -0.06
C ARG A 91 3.33 -0.58 0.20
N THR A 92 3.88 -1.29 -0.77
CA THR A 92 4.34 -2.67 -0.59
C THR A 92 5.86 -2.69 -0.43
N ALA A 93 6.36 -3.52 0.49
CA ALA A 93 7.79 -3.82 0.62
C ALA A 93 8.12 -5.18 -0.02
N ALA A 94 9.38 -5.40 -0.38
CA ALA A 94 9.83 -6.71 -0.84
C ALA A 94 9.55 -7.78 0.25
N PRO A 95 9.09 -8.98 -0.12
CA PRO A 95 9.02 -9.55 -1.48
C PRO A 95 7.69 -9.31 -2.23
N VAL A 96 6.79 -8.46 -1.72
CA VAL A 96 5.44 -8.31 -2.28
C VAL A 96 5.48 -7.66 -3.65
N GLN A 97 4.98 -8.38 -4.66
CA GLN A 97 4.71 -7.83 -5.99
C GLN A 97 3.22 -7.44 -6.08
N PRO A 98 2.87 -6.14 -6.14
CA PRO A 98 1.49 -5.68 -6.03
C PRO A 98 0.59 -6.20 -7.15
N GLU A 99 1.12 -6.32 -8.37
CA GLU A 99 0.39 -6.84 -9.54
C GLU A 99 -0.09 -8.27 -9.30
N GLN A 100 0.83 -9.18 -8.99
CA GLN A 100 0.50 -10.59 -8.76
C GLN A 100 -0.39 -10.76 -7.54
N PHE A 101 -0.09 -10.02 -6.46
CA PHE A 101 -0.85 -10.08 -5.22
C PHE A 101 -2.31 -9.63 -5.42
N VAL A 102 -2.54 -8.48 -6.07
CA VAL A 102 -3.91 -7.99 -6.32
C VAL A 102 -4.64 -8.88 -7.31
N THR A 103 -3.99 -9.35 -8.38
CA THR A 103 -4.61 -10.28 -9.33
C THR A 103 -5.06 -11.55 -8.63
N HIS A 104 -4.22 -12.14 -7.78
CA HIS A 104 -4.57 -13.34 -7.01
C HIS A 104 -5.81 -13.12 -6.12
N ILE A 105 -5.86 -11.98 -5.40
CA ILE A 105 -7.02 -11.63 -4.58
C ILE A 105 -8.28 -11.52 -5.45
N LEU A 106 -8.22 -10.78 -6.56
CA LEU A 106 -9.38 -10.53 -7.40
C LEU A 106 -9.88 -11.82 -8.08
N ASP A 107 -8.97 -12.69 -8.53
CA ASP A 107 -9.30 -13.98 -9.13
C ASP A 107 -9.98 -14.92 -8.12
N ASP A 108 -9.49 -14.96 -6.88
CA ASP A 108 -10.10 -15.77 -5.82
C ASP A 108 -11.50 -15.25 -5.46
N LEU A 109 -11.67 -13.92 -5.34
CA LEU A 109 -12.96 -13.30 -5.07
C LEU A 109 -13.97 -13.54 -6.20
N LEU A 110 -13.52 -13.48 -7.45
CA LEU A 110 -14.34 -13.75 -8.63
C LEU A 110 -14.76 -15.23 -8.66
N THR A 111 -13.82 -16.14 -8.42
CA THR A 111 -14.07 -17.60 -8.42
C THR A 111 -15.04 -18.01 -7.31
N LYS A 112 -14.87 -17.46 -6.10
CA LYS A 112 -15.73 -17.75 -4.95
C LYS A 112 -17.04 -16.95 -4.95
N ASN A 113 -17.19 -15.98 -5.85
CA ASN A 113 -18.33 -15.05 -5.92
C ASN A 113 -18.62 -14.35 -4.56
N LEU A 114 -17.55 -13.95 -3.86
CA LEU A 114 -17.63 -13.38 -2.51
C LEU A 114 -17.36 -11.87 -2.53
N LYS A 115 -18.27 -11.10 -1.91
CA LYS A 115 -18.03 -9.69 -1.61
C LYS A 115 -17.42 -9.54 -0.22
N ARG A 116 -16.11 -9.25 -0.17
CA ARG A 116 -15.37 -9.12 1.10
C ARG A 116 -15.28 -7.70 1.64
N THR A 117 -15.46 -6.69 0.79
CA THR A 117 -15.38 -5.27 1.15
C THR A 117 -16.75 -4.60 0.96
N ARG A 118 -17.14 -3.76 1.91
CA ARG A 118 -18.39 -2.99 1.86
C ARG A 118 -18.14 -1.60 1.29
N PHE A 119 -17.04 -0.97 1.70
CA PHE A 119 -16.78 0.44 1.40
C PHE A 119 -15.70 0.65 0.33
N THR A 120 -14.90 -0.37 0.02
CA THR A 120 -13.92 -0.29 -1.08
C THR A 120 -14.56 -0.67 -2.41
N SER A 121 -14.45 0.23 -3.39
CA SER A 121 -15.07 0.10 -4.71
C SER A 121 -14.12 -0.39 -5.79
N ARG A 122 -12.82 -0.09 -5.69
CA ARG A 122 -11.80 -0.47 -6.68
C ARG A 122 -10.45 -0.67 -5.99
N ILE A 123 -9.71 -1.68 -6.43
CA ILE A 123 -8.34 -1.95 -6.03
C ILE A 123 -7.51 -1.94 -7.32
N VAL A 124 -6.43 -1.17 -7.34
CA VAL A 124 -5.55 -0.99 -8.50
C VAL A 124 -4.11 -1.24 -8.07
N PRO A 125 -3.43 -2.28 -8.60
CA PRO A 125 -2.02 -2.46 -8.35
C PRO A 125 -1.21 -1.38 -9.07
N LEU A 126 -0.19 -0.86 -8.40
CA LEU A 126 0.75 0.11 -8.95
C LEU A 126 2.16 -0.48 -8.90
N THR A 127 2.72 -0.77 -10.07
CA THR A 127 4.09 -1.30 -10.24
C THR A 127 5.12 -0.35 -9.64
N ASP A 128 4.96 0.94 -9.92
CA ASP A 128 5.89 1.99 -9.51
C ASP A 128 5.18 3.35 -9.55
N THR A 129 5.81 4.34 -8.93
CA THR A 129 5.33 5.73 -8.87
C THR A 129 6.51 6.67 -9.04
N CYS A 130 6.26 7.82 -9.66
CA CYS A 130 7.26 8.87 -9.87
C CYS A 130 6.69 10.24 -9.47
N PHE A 131 7.55 11.26 -9.43
CA PHE A 131 7.09 12.63 -9.29
C PHE A 131 6.22 13.04 -10.49
N ALA A 132 5.28 13.95 -10.23
CA ALA A 132 4.34 14.46 -11.22
C ALA A 132 4.99 15.50 -12.16
N ASN A 133 6.12 15.14 -12.78
CA ASN A 133 6.77 15.92 -13.81
C ASN A 133 6.84 15.10 -15.12
N VAL A 134 6.81 15.79 -16.26
CA VAL A 134 6.78 15.13 -17.58
C VAL A 134 8.00 14.23 -17.83
N PRO A 135 9.24 14.63 -17.48
CA PRO A 135 10.41 13.78 -17.67
C PRO A 135 10.34 12.46 -16.91
N ASP A 136 10.01 12.49 -15.62
CA ASP A 136 9.97 11.30 -14.76
C ASP A 136 8.80 10.40 -15.14
N MET A 137 7.64 10.98 -15.47
CA MET A 137 6.50 10.22 -16.00
C MET A 137 6.87 9.50 -17.31
N THR A 138 7.59 10.17 -18.19
CA THR A 138 8.01 9.58 -19.49
C THR A 138 9.05 8.48 -19.27
N ALA A 139 10.01 8.69 -18.37
CA ALA A 139 11.02 7.70 -18.02
C ALA A 139 10.39 6.45 -17.37
N LEU A 140 9.45 6.66 -16.44
CA LEU A 140 8.73 5.57 -15.78
C LEU A 140 7.85 4.82 -16.77
N ALA A 141 7.11 5.53 -17.64
CA ALA A 141 6.30 4.90 -18.67
C ALA A 141 7.15 4.00 -19.56
N LYS A 142 8.29 4.48 -20.08
CA LYS A 142 9.22 3.68 -20.90
C LYS A 142 9.73 2.45 -20.16
N LYS A 143 10.09 2.59 -18.88
CA LYS A 143 10.56 1.49 -18.04
C LYS A 143 9.49 0.40 -17.88
N ILE A 144 8.25 0.80 -17.59
CA ILE A 144 7.14 -0.13 -17.35
C ILE A 144 6.64 -0.77 -18.66
N THR A 145 6.61 -0.04 -19.78
CA THR A 145 6.07 -0.54 -21.03
C THR A 145 7.06 -1.39 -21.84
N ALA A 146 8.37 -1.18 -21.68
CA ALA A 146 9.40 -1.90 -22.44
C ALA A 146 9.28 -3.45 -22.42
N PRO A 147 8.89 -4.10 -21.31
CA PRO A 147 8.70 -5.55 -21.28
C PRO A 147 7.45 -6.04 -22.03
N PHE A 148 6.42 -5.19 -22.17
CA PHE A 148 5.12 -5.59 -22.70
C PHE A 148 4.90 -5.20 -24.17
N PHE A 149 5.59 -4.15 -24.63
CA PHE A 149 5.45 -3.63 -25.99
C PHE A 149 6.78 -3.77 -26.74
N SER A 150 6.81 -4.65 -27.74
CA SER A 150 7.94 -4.80 -28.65
C SER A 150 8.13 -3.53 -29.49
N THR A 151 9.38 -3.19 -29.83
CA THR A 151 9.76 -1.97 -30.58
C THR A 151 9.36 -2.01 -32.06
N ASP A 152 8.42 -2.86 -32.46
CA ASP A 152 7.87 -2.84 -33.81
C ASP A 152 6.97 -1.62 -33.94
N ALA A 153 7.30 -0.75 -34.89
CA ALA A 153 6.73 0.59 -35.08
C ALA A 153 5.21 0.64 -35.38
N SER A 154 4.50 -0.48 -35.26
CA SER A 154 3.05 -0.59 -35.47
C SER A 154 2.22 -0.40 -34.18
N GLN A 155 2.84 -0.40 -33.00
CA GLN A 155 2.13 -0.22 -31.73
C GLN A 155 2.50 1.11 -31.07
N SER A 156 1.67 2.14 -31.27
CA SER A 156 1.79 3.41 -30.56
C SER A 156 1.12 3.31 -29.18
N VAL A 157 1.89 3.47 -28.10
CA VAL A 157 1.34 3.63 -26.75
C VAL A 157 1.00 5.09 -26.51
N SER A 158 -0.29 5.41 -26.37
CA SER A 158 -0.76 6.75 -26.00
C SER A 158 -0.75 6.91 -24.48
N VAL A 159 0.11 7.78 -23.97
CA VAL A 159 0.10 8.17 -22.54
C VAL A 159 -0.80 9.39 -22.39
N SER A 160 -1.99 9.21 -21.83
CA SER A 160 -2.91 10.31 -21.53
C SER A 160 -2.64 10.88 -20.15
N GLN A 161 -2.31 12.16 -20.08
CA GLN A 161 -2.27 12.92 -18.83
C GLN A 161 -3.66 13.53 -18.60
N SER A 162 -4.38 13.05 -17.59
CA SER A 162 -5.60 13.71 -17.12
C SER A 162 -5.28 14.50 -15.86
N ILE A 163 -5.25 15.82 -16.00
CA ILE A 163 -5.21 16.75 -14.88
C ILE A 163 -6.63 16.84 -14.34
N PHE A 164 -6.91 16.19 -13.22
CA PHE A 164 -8.16 16.40 -12.50
C PHE A 164 -8.08 17.79 -11.84
N LYS A 165 -8.80 18.76 -12.40
CA LYS A 165 -8.97 20.08 -11.78
C LYS A 165 -9.63 19.89 -10.42
N THR A 166 -9.00 20.43 -9.38
CA THR A 166 -9.58 20.56 -8.04
C THR A 166 -10.93 21.27 -8.16
N ILE A 167 -12.00 20.65 -7.66
CA ILE A 167 -13.29 21.31 -7.52
C ILE A 167 -13.12 22.27 -6.34
N SER A 168 -12.88 23.54 -6.64
CA SER A 168 -12.94 24.62 -5.66
C SER A 168 -14.41 24.77 -5.27
N ASN A 169 -14.74 24.42 -4.03
CA ASN A 169 -16.03 24.75 -3.44
C ASN A 169 -15.88 26.15 -2.82
N ASP A 170 -16.41 27.17 -3.50
CA ASP A 170 -16.86 28.42 -2.88
C ASP A 170 -18.23 28.19 -2.22
#